data_AF-A0A9P0B4J8-F1
#
_entry.id   AF-A0A9P0B4J8-F1
#
_cell.length_a   1.000
_cell.length_b   1.000
_cell.length_c   1.000
_cell.angle_alpha   90.00
_cell.angle_beta   90.00
_cell.angle_gamma   90.00
#
_symmetry.space_group_name_H-M   'P 1'
#
loop_
_entity.id
_entity.type
_entity.pdbx_description
1 polymer ?
#
loop_
_entity_poly.entity_id
_entity_poly.type
_entity_poly.pdbx_seq_one_letter_code
_entity_poly.pdbx_strand_id
1 'polypeptide(L)'
;MFLKCEGVKDIEISGPSRIRATCETAEQANKLIENDIFKLYKYEAFIPAEKAETKAIIHIDKVFTIEKITHAGKGLNDEKIIRARRFTKKILKEDNSEEIIELNTVLLYFNTDKAPTHITINGLRIRTEQYIEPVVQCRNCLAYGHYKAQCRSTTKCLKCGSTDHILETCNAEKPTCTNCKGEHNTNDKN
;
A
#
# COMPACT_ATOMS: atom_id res chain seq x y z
N MET A 1 1.32 -35.77 -0.06
CA MET A 1 2.71 -35.82 0.43
C MET A 1 3.19 -34.39 0.51
N PHE A 2 3.16 -33.77 1.70
CA PHE A 2 3.58 -32.38 1.86
C PHE A 2 5.10 -32.32 1.79
N LEU A 3 5.63 -31.54 0.86
CA LEU A 3 7.03 -31.19 0.79
C LEU A 3 7.43 -30.52 2.10
N LYS A 4 8.17 -31.24 2.95
CA LYS A 4 8.87 -30.63 4.07
C LYS A 4 10.06 -29.86 3.50
N CYS A 5 9.82 -28.62 3.10
CA CYS A 5 10.90 -27.68 2.85
C CYS A 5 11.47 -27.25 4.21
N GLU A 6 12.77 -27.43 4.41
CA GLU A 6 13.47 -26.96 5.62
C GLU A 6 13.23 -25.45 5.82
N GLY A 7 12.96 -25.04 7.07
CA GLY A 7 12.73 -23.63 7.42
C GLY A 7 11.31 -23.10 7.18
N VAL A 8 10.37 -23.93 6.72
CA VAL A 8 8.94 -23.57 6.66
C VAL A 8 8.23 -23.97 7.94
N LYS A 9 7.72 -22.96 8.66
CA LYS A 9 6.99 -23.13 9.92
C LYS A 9 5.53 -23.52 9.70
N ASP A 10 4.88 -22.91 8.71
CA ASP A 10 3.46 -23.09 8.44
C ASP A 10 3.15 -22.94 6.95
N ILE A 11 2.15 -23.67 6.47
CA ILE A 11 1.66 -23.61 5.09
C ILE A 11 0.13 -23.59 5.11
N GLU A 12 -0.46 -22.52 4.58
CA GLU A 12 -1.90 -22.34 4.50
C GLU A 12 -2.37 -22.03 3.07
N ILE A 13 -3.59 -22.46 2.72
CA ILE A 13 -4.26 -22.05 1.49
C ILE A 13 -4.81 -20.65 1.71
N SER A 14 -4.24 -19.65 1.03
CA SER A 14 -4.64 -18.24 1.15
C SER A 14 -5.63 -17.81 0.06
N GLY A 15 -5.97 -18.70 -0.87
CA GLY A 15 -6.98 -18.48 -1.90
C GLY A 15 -7.10 -19.66 -2.87
N PRO A 16 -8.00 -19.58 -3.87
CA PRO A 16 -8.29 -20.69 -4.78
C PRO A 16 -7.07 -21.26 -5.53
N SER A 17 -6.02 -20.44 -5.71
CA SER A 17 -4.77 -20.83 -6.37
C SER A 17 -3.57 -20.15 -5.70
N ARG A 18 -3.66 -19.94 -4.37
CA ARG A 18 -2.61 -19.27 -3.61
C ARG A 18 -2.30 -20.05 -2.35
N ILE A 19 -1.03 -20.33 -2.16
CA ILE A 19 -0.49 -20.96 -0.96
C ILE A 19 0.41 -19.93 -0.29
N ARG A 20 0.24 -19.75 1.02
CA ARG A 20 1.14 -18.96 1.83
C ARG A 20 2.01 -19.92 2.64
N ALA A 21 3.31 -19.72 2.56
CA ALA A 21 4.29 -20.38 3.41
C ALA A 21 4.90 -19.34 4.35
N THR A 22 4.95 -19.66 5.64
CA THR A 22 5.57 -18.81 6.66
C THR A 22 6.90 -19.42 7.05
N CYS A 23 7.99 -18.67 6.90
CA CYS A 23 9.32 -19.06 7.35
C CYS A 23 9.64 -18.41 8.71
N GLU A 24 10.62 -18.95 9.43
CA GLU A 24 11.07 -18.36 10.70
C GLU A 24 11.98 -17.15 10.47
N THR A 25 12.79 -17.19 9.41
CA THR A 25 13.75 -16.13 9.08
C THR A 25 13.63 -15.67 7.62
N ALA A 26 14.07 -14.45 7.36
CA ALA A 26 14.15 -13.90 5.99
C ALA A 26 15.09 -14.73 5.10
N GLU A 27 16.19 -15.24 5.65
CA GLU A 27 17.13 -16.11 4.91
C GLU A 27 16.46 -17.40 4.42
N GLN A 28 15.64 -18.04 5.26
CA GLN A 28 14.89 -19.22 4.88
C GLN A 28 13.86 -18.91 3.78
N ALA A 29 13.17 -17.76 3.87
CA ALA A 29 12.24 -17.32 2.83
C ALA A 29 12.95 -17.08 1.49
N ASN A 30 14.13 -16.46 1.51
CA ASN A 30 14.94 -16.24 0.31
C ASN A 30 15.39 -17.56 -0.33
N LYS A 31 15.90 -18.51 0.48
CA LYS A 31 16.27 -19.84 -0.01
C LYS A 31 15.07 -20.62 -0.56
N LEU A 32 13.89 -20.45 0.06
CA LEU A 32 12.68 -21.14 -0.37
C LEU A 32 12.32 -20.73 -1.80
N ILE A 33 12.22 -19.42 -2.09
CA ILE A 33 11.79 -18.93 -3.41
C ILE A 33 12.72 -19.33 -4.57
N GLU A 34 13.99 -19.62 -4.27
CA GLU A 34 14.98 -20.09 -5.25
C GLU A 34 14.81 -21.57 -5.63
N ASN A 35 13.98 -22.32 -4.90
CA ASN A 35 13.81 -23.75 -5.11
C ASN A 35 13.14 -24.06 -6.45
N ASP A 36 13.82 -24.86 -7.28
CA ASP A 36 13.36 -25.25 -8.62
C ASP A 36 12.06 -26.07 -8.62
N ILE A 37 11.65 -26.60 -7.46
CA ILE A 37 10.38 -27.31 -7.33
C ILE A 37 9.19 -26.44 -7.75
N PHE A 38 9.25 -25.13 -7.52
CA PHE A 38 8.17 -24.24 -7.91
C PHE A 38 8.08 -24.14 -9.44
N LYS A 39 9.22 -24.09 -10.15
CA LYS A 39 9.24 -24.12 -11.61
C LYS A 39 8.72 -25.45 -12.15
N LEU A 40 9.13 -26.57 -11.54
CA LEU A 40 8.68 -27.92 -11.94
C LEU A 40 7.15 -28.06 -11.93
N TYR A 41 6.51 -27.54 -10.88
CA TYR A 41 5.06 -27.59 -10.71
C TYR A 41 4.34 -26.33 -11.24
N LYS A 42 5.04 -25.44 -11.95
CA LYS A 42 4.49 -24.20 -12.54
C LYS A 42 3.88 -23.25 -11.49
N TYR A 43 4.46 -23.19 -10.29
CA TYR A 43 4.18 -22.18 -9.29
C TYR A 43 5.15 -21.00 -9.40
N GLU A 44 4.65 -19.80 -9.17
CA GLU A 44 5.45 -18.60 -8.98
C GLU A 44 5.58 -18.32 -7.48
N ALA A 45 6.81 -18.41 -6.97
CA ALA A 45 7.12 -18.12 -5.58
C ALA A 45 7.75 -16.72 -5.45
N PHE A 46 7.26 -15.93 -4.50
CA PHE A 46 7.79 -14.60 -4.22
C PHE A 46 7.55 -14.22 -2.76
N ILE A 47 8.38 -13.30 -2.24
CA ILE A 47 8.18 -12.71 -0.91
C ILE A 47 7.33 -11.44 -1.08
N PRO A 48 6.17 -11.33 -0.41
CA PRO A 48 5.35 -10.13 -0.49
C PRO A 48 6.09 -8.89 0.02
N ALA A 49 6.08 -7.81 -0.77
CA ALA A 49 6.77 -6.56 -0.41
C ALA A 49 6.28 -5.99 0.92
N GLU A 50 5.01 -6.17 1.30
CA GLU A 50 4.50 -5.68 2.59
C GLU A 50 5.12 -6.38 3.81
N LYS A 51 5.81 -7.51 3.58
CA LYS A 51 6.51 -8.28 4.61
C LYS A 51 8.03 -8.06 4.61
N ALA A 52 8.58 -7.51 3.53
CA ALA A 52 10.01 -7.27 3.38
C ALA A 52 10.37 -5.78 3.46
N GLU A 53 9.44 -4.89 3.09
CA GLU A 53 9.67 -3.46 3.00
C GLU A 53 8.98 -2.69 4.12
N THR A 54 9.68 -1.71 4.66
CA THR A 54 9.08 -0.66 5.47
C THR A 54 9.09 0.67 4.73
N LYS A 55 8.09 1.49 5.07
CA LYS A 55 7.85 2.77 4.41
C LYS A 55 7.92 3.88 5.45
N ALA A 56 8.56 4.99 5.09
CA ALA A 56 8.69 6.14 5.96
C ALA A 56 8.41 7.45 5.21
N ILE A 57 7.82 8.42 5.88
CA ILE A 57 7.64 9.78 5.38
C ILE A 57 8.74 10.68 5.92
N ILE A 58 9.22 11.57 5.07
CA ILE A 58 9.98 12.77 5.45
C ILE A 58 9.32 14.02 4.91
N HIS A 59 9.61 15.16 5.53
CA HIS A 59 9.27 16.47 5.01
C HIS A 59 10.56 17.21 4.63
N ILE A 60 10.72 17.47 3.34
CA ILE A 60 11.93 18.09 2.79
C ILE A 60 11.58 18.96 1.57
N ASP A 61 12.30 20.07 1.43
CA ASP A 61 12.14 20.99 0.33
C ASP A 61 12.35 20.31 -1.05
N LYS A 62 11.74 20.88 -2.09
CA LYS A 62 11.75 20.36 -3.46
C LYS A 62 13.11 20.48 -4.14
N VAL A 63 14.02 21.31 -3.62
CA VAL A 63 15.43 21.38 -4.04
C VAL A 63 16.12 20.00 -3.96
N PHE A 64 15.64 19.12 -3.07
CA PHE A 64 16.06 17.73 -2.98
C PHE A 64 15.25 16.86 -3.95
N THR A 65 15.81 16.57 -5.12
CA THR A 65 15.18 15.66 -6.08
C THR A 65 15.10 14.24 -5.53
N ILE A 66 14.15 13.44 -6.03
CA ILE A 66 14.00 12.03 -5.66
C ILE A 66 15.29 11.24 -5.91
N GLU A 67 15.99 11.56 -6.99
CA GLU A 67 17.29 10.97 -7.30
C GLU A 67 18.33 11.30 -6.22
N LYS A 68 18.48 12.58 -5.83
CA LYS A 68 19.42 12.97 -4.76
C LYS A 68 19.09 12.30 -3.44
N ILE A 69 17.80 12.24 -3.08
CA ILE A 69 17.34 11.59 -1.85
C ILE A 69 17.70 10.11 -1.88
N THR A 70 17.46 9.42 -3.00
CA THR A 70 17.70 7.97 -3.10
C THR A 70 19.20 7.63 -3.14
N HIS A 71 20.03 8.44 -3.79
CA HIS A 71 21.46 8.16 -3.93
C HIS A 71 22.29 8.59 -2.72
N ALA A 72 21.98 9.73 -2.10
CA ALA A 72 22.77 10.29 -1.01
C ALA A 72 22.14 10.08 0.38
N GLY A 73 20.86 9.68 0.43
CA GLY A 73 20.14 9.44 1.66
C GLY A 73 20.37 8.05 2.23
N LYS A 74 20.53 7.99 3.55
CA LYS A 74 20.66 6.75 4.30
C LYS A 74 20.00 6.86 5.66
N GLY A 75 19.53 5.74 6.21
CA GLY A 75 19.02 5.68 7.57
C GLY A 75 20.10 5.90 8.63
N LEU A 76 19.68 5.94 9.89
CA LEU A 76 20.57 6.19 11.03
C LEU A 76 21.65 5.11 11.19
N ASN A 77 21.35 3.87 10.81
CA ASN A 77 22.29 2.73 10.84
C ASN A 77 22.77 2.39 9.43
N ASP A 78 22.93 3.40 8.57
CA ASP A 78 23.34 3.27 7.17
C ASP A 78 22.37 2.45 6.29
N GLU A 79 21.09 2.39 6.66
CA GLU A 79 20.09 1.68 5.86
C GLU A 79 19.86 2.38 4.51
N LYS A 80 19.99 1.63 3.42
CA LYS A 80 19.84 2.17 2.08
C LYS A 80 18.39 2.51 1.76
N ILE A 81 18.15 3.67 1.15
CA ILE A 81 16.86 4.01 0.54
C ILE A 81 16.76 3.29 -0.80
N ILE A 82 15.77 2.43 -0.95
CA ILE A 82 15.58 1.60 -2.16
C ILE A 82 14.82 2.36 -3.23
N ARG A 83 13.82 3.11 -2.78
CA ARG A 83 12.96 3.93 -3.62
C ARG A 83 12.50 5.13 -2.82
N ALA A 84 12.25 6.22 -3.52
CA ALA A 84 11.54 7.37 -2.97
C ALA A 84 10.45 7.84 -3.94
N ARG A 85 9.38 8.41 -3.39
CA ARG A 85 8.26 8.98 -4.14
C ARG A 85 7.80 10.27 -3.48
N ARG A 86 7.82 11.38 -4.21
CA ARG A 86 7.26 12.65 -3.74
C ARG A 86 5.74 12.61 -3.85
N PHE A 87 5.03 13.06 -2.81
CA PHE A 87 3.59 13.20 -2.92
C PHE A 87 3.23 14.38 -3.81
N THR A 88 2.12 14.26 -4.52
CA THR A 88 1.60 15.32 -5.38
C THR A 88 0.18 15.67 -4.96
N LYS A 89 -0.21 16.91 -5.24
CA LYS A 89 -1.57 17.40 -5.06
C LYS A 89 -2.05 18.03 -6.37
N LYS A 90 -3.27 17.69 -6.76
CA LYS A 90 -3.98 18.34 -7.85
C LYS A 90 -4.65 19.62 -7.33
N ILE A 91 -4.44 20.74 -8.03
CA ILE A 91 -5.01 22.04 -7.72
C ILE A 91 -5.84 22.50 -8.93
N LEU A 92 -7.01 23.09 -8.66
CA LEU A 92 -7.82 23.80 -9.64
C LEU A 92 -7.40 25.26 -9.62
N LYS A 93 -7.01 25.78 -10.78
CA LYS A 93 -6.72 27.20 -10.97
C LYS A 93 -8.02 27.98 -11.22
N GLU A 94 -7.93 29.30 -11.12
CA GLU A 94 -9.07 30.22 -11.34
C GLU A 94 -9.67 30.08 -12.76
N ASP A 95 -8.86 29.65 -13.73
CA ASP A 95 -9.26 29.41 -15.11
C ASP A 95 -9.88 28.01 -15.35
N ASN A 96 -10.23 27.29 -14.28
CA ASN A 96 -10.67 25.89 -14.29
C ASN A 96 -9.63 24.90 -14.87
N SER A 97 -8.38 25.32 -15.09
CA SER A 97 -7.32 24.39 -15.46
C SER A 97 -6.82 23.60 -14.24
N GLU A 98 -6.32 22.40 -14.51
CA GLU A 98 -5.84 21.49 -13.48
C GLU A 98 -4.31 21.47 -13.48
N GLU A 99 -3.71 21.69 -12.31
CA GLU A 99 -2.27 21.63 -12.13
C GLU A 99 -1.90 20.58 -11.09
N ILE A 100 -0.86 19.79 -11.36
CA ILE A 100 -0.29 18.85 -10.40
C ILE A 100 0.96 19.49 -9.80
N ILE A 101 0.91 19.75 -8.49
CA ILE A 101 2.06 20.26 -7.75
C ILE A 101 2.69 19.17 -6.90
N GLU A 102 4.02 19.20 -6.77
CA GLU A 102 4.72 18.37 -5.82
C GLU A 102 4.62 18.96 -4.40
N LEU A 103 4.53 18.09 -3.40
CA LEU A 103 4.55 18.44 -1.98
C LEU A 103 5.96 18.28 -1.40
N ASN A 104 6.18 18.88 -0.23
CA ASN A 104 7.43 18.67 0.53
C ASN A 104 7.49 17.28 1.17
N THR A 105 6.37 16.55 1.17
CA THR A 105 6.28 15.20 1.72
C THR A 105 6.85 14.18 0.73
N VAL A 106 7.79 13.37 1.18
CA VAL A 106 8.40 12.28 0.39
C VAL A 106 8.23 10.96 1.14
N LEU A 107 7.74 9.95 0.43
CA LEU A 107 7.68 8.57 0.87
C LEU A 107 8.98 7.85 0.50
N LEU A 108 9.58 7.17 1.47
CA LEU A 108 10.80 6.38 1.33
C LEU A 108 10.48 4.91 1.55
N TYR A 109 11.22 4.04 0.86
CA TYR A 109 11.12 2.59 0.96
C TYR A 109 12.46 2.02 1.43
N PHE A 110 12.41 1.14 2.42
CA PHE A 110 13.56 0.46 3.02
C PHE A 110 13.29 -1.05 3.03
N ASN A 111 14.33 -1.87 2.86
CA ASN A 111 14.24 -3.33 3.06
C ASN A 111 14.73 -3.65 4.48
N THR A 112 13.93 -3.22 5.44
CA THR A 112 14.20 -3.34 6.87
C THR A 112 12.91 -3.66 7.59
N ASP A 113 12.98 -4.42 8.70
CA ASP A 113 11.79 -4.80 9.48
C ASP A 113 11.08 -3.59 10.11
N LYS A 114 11.84 -2.53 10.40
CA LYS A 114 11.33 -1.27 10.93
C LYS A 114 11.90 -0.12 10.13
N ALA A 115 11.06 0.87 9.84
CA ALA A 115 11.50 2.11 9.24
C ALA A 115 12.50 2.80 10.18
N PRO A 116 13.64 3.32 9.69
CA PRO A 116 14.53 4.15 10.49
C PRO A 116 13.76 5.34 11.06
N THR A 117 14.14 5.85 12.24
CA THR A 117 13.52 7.04 12.88
C THR A 117 14.07 8.36 12.35
N HIS A 118 15.23 8.30 11.71
CA HIS A 118 15.89 9.42 11.05
C HIS A 118 16.59 8.92 9.80
N ILE A 119 16.74 9.81 8.84
CA ILE A 119 17.68 9.65 7.74
C ILE A 119 18.70 10.78 7.77
N THR A 120 19.78 10.58 7.02
CA THR A 120 20.80 11.58 6.76
C THR A 120 20.97 11.74 5.26
N ILE A 121 20.89 12.96 4.75
CA ILE A 121 21.14 13.30 3.34
C ILE A 121 22.18 14.42 3.31
N ASN A 122 23.36 14.18 2.74
CA ASN A 122 24.45 15.17 2.66
C ASN A 122 24.74 15.86 4.02
N GLY A 123 24.72 15.09 5.11
CA GLY A 123 24.94 15.60 6.48
C GLY A 123 23.72 16.22 7.16
N LEU A 124 22.60 16.43 6.45
CA LEU A 124 21.34 16.86 7.03
C LEU A 124 20.62 15.69 7.67
N ARG A 125 20.38 15.77 8.98
CA ARG A 125 19.59 14.78 9.72
C ARG A 125 18.11 15.18 9.69
N ILE A 126 17.27 14.29 9.18
CA ILE A 126 15.83 14.51 8.99
C ILE A 126 15.09 13.41 9.73
N ARG A 127 14.12 13.80 10.56
CA ARG A 127 13.23 12.85 11.23
C ARG A 127 12.28 12.21 10.23
N THR A 128 12.06 10.92 10.39
CA THR A 128 11.08 10.16 9.61
C THR A 128 9.87 9.81 10.46
N GLU A 129 8.76 9.56 9.79
CA GLU A 129 7.54 9.01 10.38
C GLU A 129 7.19 7.71 9.67
N GLN A 130 6.79 6.67 10.41
CA GLN A 130 6.37 5.42 9.79
C GLN A 130 5.12 5.67 8.93
N TYR A 131 5.18 5.27 7.66
CA TYR A 131 4.03 5.40 6.78
C TYR A 131 3.10 4.21 6.95
N ILE A 132 1.87 4.49 7.39
CA ILE A 132 0.78 3.53 7.44
C ILE A 132 -0.10 3.78 6.22
N GLU A 133 -0.22 2.76 5.36
CA GLU A 133 -1.05 2.89 4.17
C GLU A 133 -2.53 3.10 4.55
N PRO A 134 -3.21 4.08 3.92
CA PRO A 134 -4.62 4.27 4.18
C PRO A 134 -5.40 3.04 3.74
N VAL A 135 -6.36 2.63 4.57
CA VAL A 135 -7.25 1.51 4.23
C VAL A 135 -8.02 1.84 2.97
N VAL A 136 -7.90 0.96 1.98
CA VAL A 136 -8.57 1.15 0.69
C VAL A 136 -10.05 0.91 0.84
N GLN A 137 -10.86 1.85 0.33
CA GLN A 137 -12.29 1.65 0.15
C GLN A 137 -12.58 1.29 -1.31
N CYS A 138 -13.29 0.18 -1.52
CA CYS A 138 -13.72 -0.25 -2.84
C CYS A 138 -14.75 0.72 -3.41
N ARG A 139 -14.45 1.35 -4.55
CA ARG A 139 -15.39 2.26 -5.24
C ARG A 139 -16.56 1.56 -5.95
N ASN A 140 -16.70 0.24 -5.80
CA ASN A 140 -17.80 -0.54 -6.39
C ASN A 140 -18.81 -0.97 -5.33
N CYS A 141 -18.35 -1.70 -4.32
CA CYS A 141 -19.21 -2.24 -3.26
C CYS A 141 -19.15 -1.45 -1.95
N LEU A 142 -18.31 -0.40 -1.90
CA LEU A 142 -18.15 0.54 -0.77
C LEU A 142 -17.55 -0.05 0.52
N ALA A 143 -17.23 -1.36 0.51
CA ALA A 143 -16.52 -2.04 1.59
C ALA A 143 -15.02 -1.71 1.58
N TYR A 144 -14.36 -1.89 2.73
CA TYR A 144 -12.93 -1.69 2.88
C TYR A 144 -12.12 -2.96 2.53
N GLY A 145 -10.82 -2.79 2.27
CA GLY A 145 -9.84 -3.87 2.18
C GLY A 145 -9.56 -4.41 0.78
N HIS A 146 -10.18 -3.85 -0.28
CA HIS A 146 -9.87 -4.23 -1.66
C HIS A 146 -10.14 -3.09 -2.64
N TYR A 147 -9.43 -3.12 -3.78
CA TYR A 147 -9.68 -2.20 -4.88
C TYR A 147 -10.85 -2.66 -5.76
N LYS A 148 -11.45 -1.73 -6.51
CA LYS A 148 -12.52 -2.03 -7.49
C LYS A 148 -12.13 -3.15 -8.47
N ALA A 149 -10.87 -3.19 -8.93
CA ALA A 149 -10.37 -4.21 -9.85
C ALA A 149 -10.41 -5.65 -9.29
N GLN A 150 -10.46 -5.79 -7.96
CA GLN A 150 -10.53 -7.09 -7.26
C GLN A 150 -11.94 -7.37 -6.73
N CYS A 151 -12.89 -6.45 -6.91
CA CYS A 151 -14.24 -6.56 -6.38
C CYS A 151 -15.02 -7.63 -7.15
N ARG A 152 -15.65 -8.55 -6.40
CA ARG A 152 -16.56 -9.57 -6.94
C ARG A 152 -18.03 -9.29 -6.63
N SER A 153 -18.30 -8.26 -5.82
CA SER A 153 -19.66 -7.87 -5.44
C SER A 153 -20.31 -6.98 -6.49
N THR A 154 -21.64 -6.92 -6.45
CA THR A 154 -22.46 -5.97 -7.21
C THR A 154 -22.17 -4.52 -6.80
N THR A 155 -22.37 -3.61 -7.75
CA THR A 155 -22.23 -2.17 -7.51
C THR A 155 -23.27 -1.72 -6.49
N LYS A 156 -22.84 -0.89 -5.53
CA LYS A 156 -23.74 -0.26 -4.55
C LYS A 156 -23.83 1.23 -4.78
N CYS A 157 -25.03 1.77 -4.62
CA CYS A 157 -25.28 3.20 -4.60
C CYS A 157 -24.52 3.86 -3.46
N LEU A 158 -23.74 4.90 -3.76
CA LEU A 158 -22.91 5.62 -2.77
C LEU A 158 -23.76 6.29 -1.67
N LYS A 159 -24.96 6.76 -2.05
CA LYS A 159 -25.87 7.51 -1.19
C LYS A 159 -26.65 6.61 -0.24
N CYS A 160 -27.19 5.48 -0.69
CA CYS A 160 -28.10 4.65 0.13
C CYS A 160 -27.69 3.18 0.26
N GLY A 161 -26.68 2.72 -0.50
CA GLY A 161 -26.19 1.34 -0.43
C GLY A 161 -27.00 0.28 -1.18
N SER A 162 -28.10 0.65 -1.85
CA SER A 162 -28.88 -0.27 -2.69
C SER A 162 -28.04 -0.76 -3.89
N THR A 163 -28.34 -1.98 -4.35
CA THR A 163 -27.74 -2.59 -5.55
C THR A 163 -28.61 -2.43 -6.80
N ASP A 164 -29.81 -1.86 -6.66
CA ASP A 164 -30.81 -1.83 -7.73
C ASP A 164 -30.61 -0.63 -8.67
N HIS A 165 -29.81 0.34 -8.25
CA HIS A 165 -29.57 1.59 -8.97
C HIS A 165 -28.18 2.16 -8.67
N ILE A 166 -27.79 3.18 -9.44
CA ILE A 166 -26.54 3.92 -9.27
C ILE A 166 -26.80 5.28 -8.60
N LEU A 167 -25.75 5.96 -8.15
CA LEU A 167 -25.87 7.26 -7.47
C LEU A 167 -26.72 8.28 -8.25
N GLU A 168 -26.59 8.31 -9.58
CA GLU A 168 -27.26 9.26 -10.48
C GLU A 168 -28.79 9.05 -10.53
N THR A 169 -29.26 7.83 -10.29
CA THR A 169 -30.69 7.46 -10.31
C THR A 169 -31.25 7.21 -8.91
N CYS A 170 -30.54 7.66 -7.87
CA CYS A 170 -30.93 7.47 -6.49
C CYS A 170 -31.95 8.51 -6.02
N ASN A 171 -33.13 8.03 -5.61
CA ASN A 171 -34.22 8.86 -5.08
C ASN A 171 -34.25 8.93 -3.54
N ALA A 172 -33.22 8.43 -2.85
CA ALA A 172 -33.18 8.51 -1.38
C ALA A 172 -33.10 9.98 -0.93
N GLU A 173 -33.95 10.40 0.01
CA GLU A 173 -33.95 11.78 0.52
C GLU A 173 -32.65 12.10 1.27
N LYS A 174 -32.26 11.21 2.19
CA LYS A 174 -31.04 11.33 2.99
C LYS A 174 -29.98 10.29 2.60
N PRO A 175 -28.69 10.62 2.68
CA PRO A 175 -27.65 9.61 2.56
C PRO A 175 -27.63 8.69 3.79
N THR A 176 -27.25 7.44 3.60
CA THR A 176 -27.08 6.44 4.65
C THR A 176 -25.82 5.64 4.35
N CYS A 177 -24.84 5.73 5.23
CA CYS A 177 -23.55 5.05 5.08
C CYS A 177 -23.73 3.53 5.19
N THR A 178 -23.22 2.76 4.22
CA THR A 178 -23.38 1.29 4.28
C THR A 178 -22.61 0.64 5.43
N ASN A 179 -21.54 1.30 5.88
CA ASN A 179 -20.56 0.76 6.82
C ASN A 179 -20.93 1.06 8.28
N CYS A 180 -21.32 2.29 8.62
CA CYS A 180 -21.69 2.69 9.99
C CYS A 180 -23.18 3.02 10.20
N LYS A 181 -23.99 3.03 9.12
CA LYS A 181 -25.41 3.41 9.13
C LYS A 181 -25.73 4.86 9.51
N GLY A 182 -24.72 5.74 9.55
CA GLY A 182 -24.92 7.19 9.80
C GLY A 182 -25.51 7.95 8.59
N GLU A 183 -26.06 9.14 8.86
CA GLU A 183 -26.66 10.04 7.85
C GLU A 183 -25.59 10.82 7.04
N HIS A 184 -24.75 10.11 6.29
CA HIS A 184 -23.72 10.68 5.41
C HIS A 184 -23.40 9.71 4.26
N ASN A 185 -22.70 10.18 3.21
CA ASN A 185 -22.31 9.28 2.13
C ASN A 185 -21.24 8.31 2.63
N THR A 186 -21.21 7.12 2.02
CA THR A 186 -20.33 6.05 2.49
C THR A 186 -18.82 6.37 2.36
N ASN A 187 -18.45 7.32 1.51
CA ASN A 187 -17.07 7.76 1.30
C ASN A 187 -16.70 9.06 2.04
N ASP A 188 -17.61 9.61 2.85
CA ASP A 188 -17.32 10.82 3.62
C ASP A 188 -16.30 10.52 4.73
N LYS A 189 -15.33 11.43 4.90
CA LYS A 189 -14.36 11.40 6.00
C LYS A 189 -15.00 12.10 7.21
N ASN A 190 -15.80 11.38 7.98
CA ASN A 190 -16.27 11.86 9.29
C ASN A 190 -15.11 11.95 10.28
#